data_AF-A0A2D8PJ08-F1
#
_entry.id   AF-A0A2D8PJ08-F1
#
_cell.length_a   1.000
_cell.length_b   1.000
_cell.length_c   1.000
_cell.angle_alpha   90.00
_cell.angle_beta   90.00
_cell.angle_gamma   90.00
#
_symmetry.space_group_name_H-M   'P 1'
#
loop_
_entity.id
_entity.type
_entity.pdbx_description
1 polymer ?
#
loop_
_entity_poly.entity_id
_entity_poly.type
_entity_poly.pdbx_seq_one_letter_code
_entity_poly.pdbx_strand_id
1 'polypeptide(L)'
;MSNLLTEAGCDFTVVGSSPDRPNLIARLKGQGTAPPLLLYGHVDAVTTADQTCQYPPFEGRLVEGYVWGRGALDMKSGIVMMLSAFLKAKTEGVHLPGDVILALVSDEEGGGDAGAKYLVENQAELFQGVRYAI
;
A
#
# COMPACT_ATOMS: atom_id res chain seq x y z
N MET A 1 -8.31 -3.86 -3.18
CA MET A 1 -8.05 -2.59 -2.47
C MET A 1 -8.73 -1.41 -3.17
N SER A 2 -8.70 -1.34 -4.51
CA SER A 2 -9.49 -0.38 -5.30
C SER A 2 -10.96 -0.29 -4.89
N ASN A 3 -11.68 -1.42 -4.75
CA ASN A 3 -13.09 -1.42 -4.35
C ASN A 3 -13.33 -0.70 -3.01
N LEU A 4 -12.49 -0.95 -2.00
CA LEU A 4 -12.62 -0.30 -0.69
C LEU A 4 -12.42 1.22 -0.79
N LEU A 5 -11.50 1.67 -1.63
CA LEU A 5 -11.26 3.09 -1.87
C LEU A 5 -12.42 3.72 -2.65
N THR A 6 -12.96 3.03 -3.65
CA THR A 6 -14.15 3.45 -4.40
C THR A 6 -15.36 3.59 -3.48
N GLU A 7 -15.62 2.59 -2.64
CA GLU A 7 -16.74 2.59 -1.68
C GLU A 7 -16.62 3.74 -0.67
N ALA A 8 -15.41 4.08 -0.24
CA ALA A 8 -15.16 5.22 0.64
C ALA A 8 -15.12 6.58 -0.08
N GLY A 9 -15.28 6.63 -1.41
CA GLY A 9 -15.19 7.85 -2.21
C GLY A 9 -13.81 8.50 -2.17
N CYS A 10 -12.75 7.69 -2.13
CA CYS A 10 -11.37 8.13 -2.22
C CYS A 10 -10.93 8.24 -3.68
N ASP A 11 -10.21 9.31 -4.01
CA ASP A 11 -9.52 9.44 -5.29
C ASP A 11 -8.25 8.59 -5.29
N PHE A 12 -8.07 7.79 -6.34
CA PHE A 12 -6.87 7.01 -6.55
C PHE A 12 -6.57 6.84 -8.04
N THR A 13 -5.31 6.55 -8.34
CA THR A 13 -4.84 6.14 -9.67
C THR A 13 -4.16 4.79 -9.59
N VAL A 14 -4.20 4.05 -10.70
CA VAL A 14 -3.47 2.80 -10.88
C VAL A 14 -2.55 2.99 -12.08
N VAL A 15 -1.25 2.82 -11.85
CA VAL A 15 -0.17 3.06 -12.81
C VAL A 15 0.82 1.91 -12.76
N GLY A 16 1.46 1.57 -13.87
CA GLY A 16 2.42 0.47 -13.89
C GLY A 16 3.10 0.35 -15.24
N SER A 17 4.26 -0.28 -15.26
CA SER A 17 4.97 -0.62 -16.50
C SER A 17 4.22 -1.66 -17.33
N SER A 18 3.36 -2.46 -16.69
CA SER A 18 2.45 -3.40 -17.34
C SER A 18 1.16 -3.58 -16.53
N PRO A 19 0.07 -4.11 -17.14
CA PRO A 19 -1.16 -4.46 -16.42
C PRO A 19 -0.97 -5.50 -15.31
N ASP A 20 0.06 -6.36 -15.43
CA ASP A 20 0.34 -7.43 -14.46
C ASP A 20 1.11 -6.95 -13.23
N ARG A 21 1.72 -5.76 -13.31
CA ARG A 21 2.47 -5.12 -12.21
C ARG A 21 1.93 -3.71 -11.92
N PRO A 22 0.68 -3.62 -11.43
CA PRO A 22 0.08 -2.34 -11.11
C PRO A 22 0.57 -1.80 -9.76
N ASN A 23 0.71 -0.49 -9.68
CA ASN A 23 0.90 0.28 -8.46
C ASN A 23 -0.33 1.15 -8.24
N LEU A 24 -0.83 1.20 -7.00
CA LEU A 24 -2.00 2.00 -6.64
C LEU A 24 -1.57 3.18 -5.77
N ILE A 25 -1.91 4.39 -6.20
CA ILE A 25 -1.65 5.63 -5.45
C ILE A 25 -2.98 6.30 -5.12
N ALA A 26 -3.30 6.42 -3.83
CA ALA A 26 -4.47 7.14 -3.33
C ALA A 26 -4.05 8.36 -2.52
N ARG A 27 -4.89 9.39 -2.48
CA ARG A 27 -4.56 10.65 -1.78
C ARG A 27 -5.74 11.24 -1.04
N LEU A 28 -5.55 11.53 0.24
CA LEU A 28 -6.41 12.44 1.00
C LEU A 28 -5.80 13.83 0.99
N LYS A 29 -6.61 14.82 0.61
CA LYS A 29 -6.19 16.22 0.60
C LYS A 29 -6.18 16.78 2.01
N GLY A 30 -5.06 17.39 2.39
CA GLY A 30 -4.93 18.17 3.60
C GLY A 30 -5.12 19.66 3.37
N GLN A 31 -4.82 20.45 4.41
CA GLN A 31 -4.91 21.91 4.40
C GLN A 31 -3.71 22.60 3.74
N GLY A 32 -2.62 21.86 3.50
CA GLY A 32 -1.39 22.40 2.92
C GLY A 32 -0.52 23.19 3.91
N THR A 33 -0.77 23.06 5.21
CA THR A 33 0.02 23.69 6.28
C THR A 33 1.20 22.83 6.73
N ALA A 34 1.26 21.57 6.30
CA ALA A 34 2.40 20.67 6.48
C ALA A 34 2.73 19.89 5.19
N PRO A 35 3.98 19.39 5.03
CA PRO A 35 4.34 18.51 3.93
C PRO A 35 3.48 17.23 3.90
N PRO A 36 3.22 16.64 2.72
CA PRO A 36 2.56 15.34 2.61
C PRO A 36 3.31 14.21 3.35
N LEU A 37 2.54 13.30 3.94
CA LEU A 37 3.01 12.03 4.48
C LEU A 37 2.75 10.91 3.48
N LEU A 38 3.77 10.12 3.15
CA LEU A 38 3.63 8.92 2.35
C LEU A 38 3.49 7.68 3.25
N LEU A 39 2.43 6.91 3.04
CA LEU A 39 2.22 5.56 3.56
C LEU A 39 2.56 4.59 2.43
N TYR A 40 3.66 3.87 2.54
CA TYR A 40 4.22 3.05 1.48
C TYR A 40 4.24 1.58 1.85
N GLY A 41 3.81 0.70 0.94
CA GLY A 41 4.00 -0.74 1.13
C GLY A 41 3.88 -1.55 -0.14
N HIS A 42 4.49 -2.74 -0.17
CA HIS A 42 4.46 -3.64 -1.31
C HIS A 42 3.45 -4.77 -1.14
N VAL A 43 2.74 -5.12 -2.23
CA VAL A 43 1.63 -6.09 -2.19
C VAL A 43 2.04 -7.50 -2.57
N ASP A 44 3.15 -7.65 -3.28
CA ASP A 44 3.76 -8.94 -3.61
C ASP A 44 4.42 -9.56 -2.39
N ALA A 45 4.68 -10.86 -2.47
CA ALA A 45 5.37 -11.62 -1.44
C ALA A 45 6.20 -12.70 -2.14
N VAL A 46 7.32 -13.11 -1.54
CA VAL A 46 8.12 -14.22 -2.07
C VAL A 46 7.32 -15.51 -2.28
N THR A 47 7.82 -16.34 -3.20
CA THR A 47 7.31 -17.70 -3.42
C THR A 47 7.38 -18.57 -2.15
N THR A 48 6.56 -19.61 -2.14
CA THR A 48 6.59 -20.68 -1.12
C THR A 48 7.08 -22.01 -1.71
N ALA A 49 7.55 -22.01 -2.95
CA ALA A 49 8.19 -23.16 -3.56
C ALA A 49 9.32 -23.69 -2.66
N ASP A 50 9.37 -25.01 -2.52
CA ASP A 50 10.37 -25.73 -1.74
C ASP A 50 10.37 -25.42 -0.22
N GLN A 51 9.32 -24.79 0.30
CA GLN A 51 9.15 -24.50 1.72
C GLN A 51 8.13 -25.45 2.36
N THR A 52 8.43 -25.94 3.56
CA THR A 52 7.45 -26.65 4.39
C THR A 52 6.75 -25.64 5.28
N CYS A 53 5.47 -25.38 5.02
CA CYS A 53 4.64 -24.52 5.87
C CYS A 53 3.77 -25.38 6.80
N GLN A 54 3.71 -25.01 8.09
CA GLN A 54 2.87 -25.70 9.08
C GLN A 54 1.37 -25.60 8.74
N TYR A 55 0.96 -24.50 8.10
CA TYR A 55 -0.39 -24.26 7.58
C TYR A 55 -0.32 -23.84 6.11
N PRO A 56 -1.40 -24.03 5.32
CA PRO A 56 -1.43 -23.56 3.95
C PRO A 56 -1.12 -22.05 3.86
N PRO A 57 -0.09 -21.64 3.11
CA PRO A 57 0.48 -20.29 3.22
C PRO A 57 -0.46 -19.18 2.75
N PHE A 58 -1.45 -19.47 1.92
CA PHE A 58 -2.33 -18.45 1.35
C PHE A 58 -3.76 -18.46 1.91
N GLU A 59 -4.01 -19.23 2.98
CA GLU A 59 -5.33 -19.27 3.63
C GLU A 59 -5.52 -18.20 4.72
N GLY A 60 -4.43 -17.61 5.24
CA GLY A 60 -4.52 -16.58 6.28
C GLY A 60 -5.16 -17.08 7.58
N ARG A 61 -4.85 -18.30 8.02
CA ARG A 61 -5.50 -18.94 9.17
C ARG A 61 -5.22 -18.17 10.47
N LEU A 62 -6.26 -17.97 11.29
CA LEU A 62 -6.11 -17.48 12.65
C LEU A 62 -5.97 -18.68 13.60
N VAL A 63 -4.79 -18.84 14.21
CA VAL A 63 -4.48 -19.93 15.13
C VAL A 63 -3.87 -19.34 16.39
N GLU A 64 -4.50 -19.61 17.54
CA GLU A 64 -4.04 -19.15 18.87
C GLU A 64 -3.80 -17.62 18.94
N GLY A 65 -4.60 -16.84 18.20
CA GLY A 65 -4.48 -15.38 18.14
C GLY A 65 -3.48 -14.84 17.11
N TYR A 66 -2.80 -15.72 16.35
CA TYR A 66 -1.85 -15.34 15.30
C TYR A 66 -2.41 -15.62 13.92
N VAL A 67 -2.21 -14.68 12.99
CA VAL A 67 -2.52 -14.89 11.57
C VAL A 67 -1.34 -15.56 10.88
N TRP A 68 -1.55 -16.78 10.41
CA TRP A 68 -0.59 -17.57 9.66
C TRP A 68 -0.84 -17.43 8.16
N GLY A 69 0.09 -16.79 7.46
CA GLY A 69 0.05 -16.70 6.00
C GLY A 69 1.28 -16.02 5.41
N ARG A 70 1.63 -16.40 4.18
CA ARG A 70 2.64 -15.73 3.35
C ARG A 70 2.22 -14.30 3.11
N GLY A 71 3.10 -13.40 3.55
CA GLY A 71 2.91 -11.97 3.49
C GLY A 71 2.17 -11.37 4.69
N ALA A 72 1.77 -12.19 5.69
CA ALA A 72 1.13 -11.65 6.89
C ALA A 72 2.04 -10.65 7.62
N LEU A 73 3.31 -11.00 7.83
CA LEU A 73 4.31 -10.09 8.39
C LEU A 73 4.88 -9.15 7.33
N ASP A 74 5.18 -9.67 6.14
CA ASP A 74 5.94 -8.96 5.10
C ASP A 74 5.15 -8.78 3.79
N MET A 75 4.46 -7.67 3.58
CA MET A 75 4.15 -6.63 4.57
C MET A 75 2.65 -6.32 4.67
N LYS A 76 1.80 -7.33 4.39
CA LYS A 76 0.35 -7.13 4.25
C LYS A 76 -0.33 -6.68 5.55
N SER A 77 0.17 -7.07 6.73
CA SER A 77 -0.34 -6.51 7.99
C SER A 77 -0.11 -5.00 8.07
N GLY A 78 1.08 -4.53 7.70
CA GLY A 78 1.41 -3.11 7.57
C GLY A 78 0.46 -2.39 6.61
N ILE A 79 0.24 -2.97 5.42
CA ILE A 79 -0.69 -2.43 4.41
C ILE A 79 -2.10 -2.32 4.96
N VAL A 80 -2.60 -3.35 5.64
CA VAL A 80 -3.95 -3.33 6.22
C VAL A 80 -4.04 -2.25 7.29
N MET A 81 -3.04 -2.10 8.17
CA MET A 81 -3.01 -1.03 9.17
C MET A 81 -3.05 0.37 8.51
N MET A 82 -2.22 0.60 7.50
CA MET A 82 -2.16 1.86 6.76
C MET A 82 -3.48 2.16 6.04
N LEU A 83 -4.04 1.19 5.32
CA LEU A 83 -5.30 1.34 4.61
C LEU A 83 -6.46 1.59 5.58
N SER A 84 -6.52 0.88 6.71
CA SER A 84 -7.55 1.10 7.73
C SER A 84 -7.46 2.51 8.32
N ALA A 85 -6.26 3.01 8.64
CA ALA A 85 -6.07 4.37 9.13
C ALA A 85 -6.47 5.42 8.08
N PHE A 86 -6.07 5.21 6.82
CA PHE A 86 -6.40 6.07 5.69
C PHE A 86 -7.93 6.16 5.47
N LEU A 87 -8.61 5.01 5.40
CA LEU A 87 -10.06 4.96 5.22
C LEU A 87 -10.79 5.60 6.41
N LYS A 88 -10.34 5.32 7.64
CA LYS A 88 -10.92 5.94 8.84
C LYS A 88 -10.80 7.46 8.78
N ALA A 89 -9.62 7.99 8.43
CA ALA A 89 -9.40 9.43 8.30
C ALA A 89 -10.33 10.07 7.26
N LYS A 90 -10.55 9.40 6.12
CA LYS A 90 -11.53 9.82 5.11
C LYS A 90 -12.96 9.83 5.67
N THR A 91 -13.39 8.73 6.27
CA THR A 91 -14.77 8.56 6.74
C THR A 91 -15.14 9.50 7.89
N GLU A 92 -14.16 9.83 8.74
CA GLU A 92 -14.35 10.73 9.88
C GLU A 92 -14.12 12.21 9.53
N GLY A 93 -13.70 12.51 8.29
CA GLY A 93 -13.43 13.89 7.87
C GLY A 93 -12.32 14.55 8.66
N VAL A 94 -11.26 13.80 8.99
CA VAL A 94 -10.13 14.31 9.78
C VAL A 94 -9.49 15.50 9.07
N HIS A 95 -9.27 16.59 9.81
CA HIS A 95 -8.55 17.77 9.32
C HIS A 95 -7.05 17.48 9.27
N LEU A 96 -6.55 17.08 8.10
CA LEU A 96 -5.14 16.76 7.89
C LEU A 96 -4.32 18.04 7.60
N PRO A 97 -3.21 18.31 8.34
CA PRO A 97 -2.35 19.46 8.04
C PRO A 97 -1.69 19.40 6.65
N GLY A 98 -1.30 18.21 6.22
CA GLY A 98 -0.75 17.93 4.88
C GLY A 98 -1.50 16.77 4.22
N ASP A 99 -1.29 16.57 2.92
CA ASP A 99 -1.85 15.42 2.21
C ASP A 99 -1.37 14.11 2.87
N VAL A 100 -2.22 13.09 2.90
CA VAL A 100 -1.80 11.71 3.20
C VAL A 100 -1.90 10.92 1.91
N ILE A 101 -0.78 10.34 1.47
CA ILE A 101 -0.67 9.59 0.23
C ILE A 101 -0.48 8.13 0.59
N LEU A 102 -1.30 7.24 0.06
CA LEU A 102 -1.14 5.79 0.18
C LEU A 102 -0.56 5.26 -1.13
N ALA A 103 0.63 4.68 -1.10
CA ALA A 103 1.28 4.05 -2.23
C ALA A 103 1.44 2.55 -1.99
N LEU A 104 0.69 1.76 -2.76
CA LEU A 104 0.74 0.31 -2.71
C LEU A 104 1.41 -0.19 -3.99
N VAL A 105 2.63 -0.70 -3.85
CA VAL A 105 3.50 -0.99 -4.98
C VAL A 105 3.60 -2.48 -5.26
N SER A 106 3.90 -2.83 -6.49
CA SER A 106 4.23 -4.20 -6.87
C SER A 106 5.75 -4.40 -6.95
N ASP A 107 6.16 -5.67 -7.00
CA ASP A 107 7.49 -6.10 -7.48
C ASP A 107 8.66 -5.78 -6.55
N GLU A 108 8.41 -5.42 -5.28
CA GLU A 108 9.47 -5.11 -4.32
C GLU A 108 10.37 -6.34 -4.07
N GLU A 109 9.76 -7.51 -3.88
CA GLU A 109 10.46 -8.78 -3.65
C GLU A 109 11.17 -9.29 -4.92
N GLY A 110 10.81 -8.73 -6.07
CA GLY A 110 11.40 -8.98 -7.39
C GLY A 110 12.51 -8.00 -7.77
N GLY A 111 12.82 -7.01 -6.93
CA GLY A 111 13.86 -6.00 -7.16
C GLY A 111 13.34 -4.59 -7.43
N GLY A 112 12.02 -4.39 -7.55
CA GLY A 112 11.35 -3.10 -7.54
C GLY A 112 11.33 -2.34 -8.87
N ASP A 113 11.76 -2.98 -9.97
CA ASP A 113 11.82 -2.34 -11.30
C ASP A 113 10.42 -1.90 -11.78
N ALA A 114 9.41 -2.77 -11.64
CA ALA A 114 8.03 -2.43 -11.99
C ALA A 114 7.28 -1.66 -10.87
N GLY A 115 7.90 -1.55 -9.70
CA GLY A 115 7.34 -0.90 -8.51
C GLY A 115 7.87 0.51 -8.29
N ALA A 116 8.65 0.65 -7.22
CA ALA A 116 9.21 1.92 -6.78
C ALA A 116 10.04 2.62 -7.87
N LYS A 117 10.84 1.88 -8.64
CA LYS A 117 11.67 2.49 -9.69
C LYS A 117 10.82 3.07 -10.80
N TYR A 118 9.86 2.31 -11.33
CA TYR A 118 8.90 2.81 -12.31
C TYR A 118 8.20 4.08 -11.82
N LEU A 119 7.74 4.10 -10.56
CA LEU A 119 7.06 5.25 -9.97
C LEU A 119 7.95 6.49 -9.90
N VAL A 120 9.21 6.35 -9.48
CA VAL A 120 10.16 7.46 -9.40
C VAL A 120 10.56 7.97 -10.79
N GLU A 121 10.72 7.08 -11.76
CA GLU A 121 11.17 7.46 -13.11
C GLU A 121 10.04 8.03 -13.98
N ASN A 122 8.80 7.58 -13.79
CA ASN A 122 7.70 7.86 -14.72
C ASN A 122 6.51 8.59 -14.08
N GLN A 123 6.41 8.64 -12.75
CA GLN A 123 5.25 9.15 -12.01
C GLN A 123 5.67 10.00 -10.79
N ALA A 124 6.85 10.62 -10.83
CA ALA A 124 7.44 11.35 -9.72
C ALA A 124 6.54 12.49 -9.20
N GLU A 125 5.76 13.10 -10.09
CA GLU A 125 4.80 14.17 -9.79
C GLU A 125 3.74 13.74 -8.77
N LEU A 126 3.41 12.44 -8.70
CA LEU A 126 2.47 11.92 -7.70
C LEU A 126 3.01 12.03 -6.26
N PHE A 127 4.31 12.26 -6.08
CA PHE A 127 4.99 12.34 -4.79
C PHE A 127 5.55 13.73 -4.50
N GLN A 128 5.21 14.74 -5.31
CA GLN A 128 5.74 16.09 -5.14
C GLN A 128 5.48 16.64 -3.72
N GLY A 129 6.56 17.10 -3.08
CA GLY A 129 6.52 17.72 -1.76
C GLY A 129 6.54 16.75 -0.58
N VAL A 130 6.42 15.44 -0.80
CA VAL A 130 6.61 14.42 0.24
C VAL A 130 7.98 14.59 0.87
N ARG A 131 8.03 14.63 2.20
CA ARG A 131 9.30 14.69 2.96
C ARG A 131 9.52 13.49 3.87
N TYR A 132 8.43 12.81 4.23
CA TYR A 132 8.45 11.70 5.17
C TYR A 132 7.64 10.56 4.59
N ALA A 133 8.16 9.35 4.77
CA ALA A 133 7.49 8.11 4.41
C ALA A 133 7.51 7.16 5.62
N ILE A 134 6.45 6.37 5.73
CA ILE A 134 6.32 5.24 6.66
C ILE A 134 5.96 4.02 5.82
#